data_AF-A0A960IHB6-F1
#
_entry.id   AF-A0A960IHB6-F1
#
_cell.length_a   1.000
_cell.length_b   1.000
_cell.length_c   1.000
_cell.angle_alpha   90.00
_cell.angle_beta   90.00
_cell.angle_gamma   90.00
#
_symmetry.space_group_name_H-M   'P 1'
#
loop_
_entity.id
_entity.type
_entity.pdbx_description
1 polymer ?
#
loop_
_entity_poly.entity_id
_entity_poly.type
_entity_poly.pdbx_seq_one_letter_code
_entity_poly.pdbx_strand_id
1 'polypeptide(L)'
;MTGATQAPLVRVAVLNWNGGDMTLRCFDHLAASTYPADRLQLVLVDNDSHDGSVELVTEAHPQVEVIRNGANLGFVGLNSALVDRKGADYVALVNNDAFCEPGWLEPLVETLEADPGLGAAAAKMVFAPAFHEVVLHCDTFRPPGDGRDLGVQLHELRVDGEVVDDLAQFPAGWYGIEARPGGTMRWSSGDAVVRVPVPADETAADLRFAELMVAAEADKQVELRSGRYRLRASVGPEPRRVKVPLAGPAFDVVQNAGSVLIEDGFGADRGFMAVDHGQFDESAEVFNVCGGAVLLRAAFLADVGVLDDRFFLYYEDTDLSWRGQQLGWRYRYVPTSVLRHLHGASGGEGSDVFHFHVERNRLLMLAKNAPWRLALTQAIGFVTATASYVRRDVLPPLRHRRRPPLRHVRNRVRSFLSFLRLLPAMLVDRRALRRRRTVGDADLARRWMTREAWSAHERSVAVDAGTVDDVVFPPWSDMAGS
;
A
#
# COMPACT_ATOMS: atom_id res chain seq x y z
N MET A 1 26.78 -23.23 31.79
CA MET A 1 26.47 -23.67 30.42
C MET A 1 25.00 -23.39 30.18
N THR A 2 24.67 -22.17 29.75
CA THR A 2 23.34 -21.82 29.26
C THR A 2 23.19 -22.51 27.91
N GLY A 3 22.37 -23.56 27.84
CA GLY A 3 22.08 -24.21 26.57
C GLY A 3 21.52 -23.15 25.62
N ALA A 4 22.16 -22.95 24.46
CA ALA A 4 21.61 -22.10 23.42
C ALA A 4 20.22 -22.64 23.10
N THR A 5 19.19 -21.88 23.44
CA THR A 5 17.82 -22.17 22.99
C THR A 5 17.85 -22.17 21.47
N GLN A 6 17.47 -23.30 20.89
CA GLN A 6 17.44 -23.46 19.45
C GLN A 6 16.48 -22.42 18.84
N ALA A 7 16.84 -21.86 17.68
CA ALA A 7 16.01 -20.87 17.01
C ALA A 7 14.57 -21.42 16.77
N PRO A 8 13.53 -20.59 16.99
CA PRO A 8 12.15 -20.97 16.70
C PRO A 8 11.97 -21.42 15.24
N LEU A 9 11.03 -22.33 15.00
CA LEU A 9 10.67 -22.72 13.64
C LEU A 9 9.78 -21.65 13.01
N VAL A 10 10.22 -21.07 11.88
CA VAL A 10 9.46 -20.07 11.13
C VAL A 10 8.98 -20.64 9.80
N ARG A 11 7.69 -20.46 9.50
CA ARG A 11 7.09 -20.78 8.21
C ARG A 11 6.76 -19.50 7.45
N VAL A 12 7.45 -19.23 6.36
CA VAL A 12 7.22 -18.06 5.49
C VAL A 12 6.25 -18.46 4.38
N ALA A 13 5.09 -17.82 4.33
CA ALA A 13 4.06 -18.04 3.35
C ALA A 13 3.96 -16.86 2.39
N VAL A 14 4.09 -17.16 1.09
CA VAL A 14 3.95 -16.21 -0.02
C VAL A 14 2.73 -16.62 -0.83
N LEU A 15 1.76 -15.71 -0.95
CA LEU A 15 0.61 -15.91 -1.83
C LEU A 15 0.99 -15.57 -3.27
N ASN A 16 0.58 -16.40 -4.22
CA ASN A 16 0.80 -16.16 -5.63
C ASN A 16 -0.50 -16.31 -6.44
N TRP A 17 -0.72 -15.34 -7.33
CA TRP A 17 -1.75 -15.41 -8.36
C TRP A 17 -1.22 -14.75 -9.62
N ASN A 18 -0.77 -15.57 -10.57
CA ASN A 18 -0.16 -15.13 -11.83
C ASN A 18 0.98 -14.11 -11.65
N GLY A 19 1.89 -14.37 -10.70
CA GLY A 19 2.95 -13.44 -10.33
C GLY A 19 4.27 -13.58 -11.11
N GLY A 20 4.36 -14.44 -12.12
CA GLY A 20 5.52 -14.63 -13.01
C GLY A 20 6.91 -14.55 -12.36
N ASP A 21 7.82 -13.85 -13.05
CA ASP A 21 9.21 -13.63 -12.62
C ASP A 21 9.33 -12.87 -11.29
N MET A 22 8.35 -12.02 -10.97
CA MET A 22 8.31 -11.27 -9.72
C MET A 22 8.22 -12.22 -8.52
N THR A 23 7.42 -13.28 -8.63
CA THR A 23 7.32 -14.31 -7.57
C THR A 23 8.62 -15.10 -7.44
N LEU A 24 9.26 -15.47 -8.55
CA LEU A 24 10.58 -16.11 -8.51
C LEU A 24 11.59 -15.23 -7.77
N ARG A 25 11.65 -13.93 -8.12
CA ARG A 25 12.53 -12.96 -7.46
C ARG A 25 12.24 -12.83 -5.96
N CYS A 26 10.98 -12.88 -5.54
CA CYS A 26 10.64 -12.93 -4.11
C CYS A 26 11.27 -14.14 -3.42
N PHE A 27 11.18 -15.34 -4.01
CA PHE A 27 11.77 -16.55 -3.46
C PHE A 27 13.31 -16.55 -3.49
N ASP A 28 13.95 -15.92 -4.50
CA ASP A 28 15.40 -15.72 -4.51
C ASP A 28 15.86 -14.93 -3.28
N HIS A 29 15.13 -13.86 -2.93
CA HIS A 29 15.41 -13.06 -1.72
C HIS A 29 15.13 -13.83 -0.43
N LEU A 30 14.05 -14.62 -0.37
CA LEU A 30 13.74 -15.43 0.81
C LEU A 30 14.76 -16.55 1.02
N ALA A 31 15.25 -17.19 -0.05
CA ALA A 31 16.27 -18.22 0.02
C ALA A 31 17.65 -17.68 0.45
N ALA A 32 17.90 -16.38 0.23
CA ALA A 32 19.09 -15.69 0.69
C ALA A 32 19.05 -15.30 2.19
N SER A 33 17.99 -15.67 2.93
CA SER A 33 17.88 -15.36 4.35
C SER A 33 19.03 -15.96 5.18
N THR A 34 19.50 -15.22 6.18
CA THR A 34 20.51 -15.70 7.14
C THR A 34 19.92 -16.55 8.26
N TYR A 35 18.59 -16.69 8.33
CA TYR A 35 17.92 -17.52 9.33
C TYR A 35 18.32 -18.99 9.17
N PRO A 36 18.45 -19.78 10.26
CA PRO A 36 18.90 -21.17 10.15
C PRO A 36 18.00 -22.00 9.22
N ALA A 37 18.62 -22.61 8.20
CA ALA A 37 17.88 -23.32 7.15
C ALA A 37 17.06 -24.51 7.67
N ASP A 38 17.50 -25.18 8.74
CA ASP A 38 16.75 -26.24 9.41
C ASP A 38 15.54 -25.72 10.23
N ARG A 39 15.44 -24.39 10.36
CA ARG A 39 14.40 -23.66 11.10
C ARG A 39 13.56 -22.73 10.22
N LEU A 40 13.74 -22.80 8.90
CA LEU A 40 13.01 -22.00 7.93
C LEU A 40 12.22 -22.91 6.97
N GLN A 41 10.90 -22.72 6.91
CA GLN A 41 10.03 -23.38 5.92
C GLN A 41 9.53 -22.33 4.93
N LEU A 42 9.84 -22.49 3.65
CA LEU A 42 9.34 -21.61 2.59
C LEU A 42 8.12 -22.25 1.92
N VAL A 43 7.03 -21.49 1.79
CA VAL A 43 5.75 -21.98 1.30
C VAL A 43 5.19 -21.02 0.24
N LEU A 44 4.93 -21.56 -0.94
CA LEU A 44 4.19 -20.91 -2.00
C LEU A 44 2.72 -21.33 -1.92
N VAL A 45 1.82 -20.40 -1.63
CA VAL A 45 0.38 -20.60 -1.67
C VAL A 45 -0.15 -20.14 -3.02
N ASP A 46 -0.48 -21.08 -3.88
CA ASP A 46 -0.99 -20.81 -5.23
C ASP A 46 -2.53 -20.66 -5.25
N ASN A 47 -2.97 -19.50 -5.74
CA ASN A 47 -4.36 -19.10 -5.89
C ASN A 47 -4.90 -19.37 -7.32
N ASP A 48 -4.59 -20.53 -7.88
CA ASP A 48 -5.01 -20.95 -9.22
C ASP A 48 -4.32 -20.15 -10.34
N SER A 49 -2.98 -20.16 -10.33
CA SER A 49 -2.17 -19.50 -11.35
C SER A 49 -2.07 -20.33 -12.64
N HIS A 50 -1.94 -19.66 -13.77
CA HIS A 50 -1.85 -20.26 -15.11
C HIS A 50 -0.73 -19.66 -15.98
N ASP A 51 0.16 -18.89 -15.38
CA ASP A 51 1.24 -18.13 -16.04
C ASP A 51 2.61 -18.83 -15.99
N GLY A 52 2.70 -20.02 -15.39
CA GLY A 52 3.97 -20.75 -15.22
C GLY A 52 4.78 -20.33 -13.98
N SER A 53 4.28 -19.40 -13.16
CA SER A 53 5.01 -18.88 -11.99
C SER A 53 5.31 -19.94 -10.93
N VAL A 54 4.41 -20.91 -10.76
CA VAL A 54 4.61 -22.02 -9.81
C VAL A 54 5.76 -22.91 -10.25
N GLU A 55 5.79 -23.26 -11.54
CA GLU A 55 6.84 -24.09 -12.13
C GLU A 55 8.20 -23.40 -11.99
N LEU A 56 8.30 -22.11 -12.36
CA LEU A 56 9.52 -21.30 -12.23
C LEU A 56 10.08 -21.33 -10.81
N VAL A 57 9.24 -21.13 -9.79
CA VAL A 57 9.66 -21.17 -8.38
C VAL A 57 10.12 -22.57 -7.98
N THR A 58 9.36 -23.61 -8.32
CA THR A 58 9.70 -25.00 -7.90
C THR A 58 10.94 -25.55 -8.59
N GLU A 59 11.23 -25.12 -9.82
CA GLU A 59 12.45 -25.49 -10.53
C GLU A 59 13.70 -24.82 -9.92
N ALA A 60 13.61 -23.53 -9.57
CA ALA A 60 14.71 -22.78 -8.97
C ALA A 60 14.91 -23.09 -7.47
N HIS A 61 13.83 -23.34 -6.74
CA HIS A 61 13.80 -23.53 -5.29
C HIS A 61 13.06 -24.82 -4.91
N PRO A 62 13.64 -26.01 -5.13
CA PRO A 62 12.98 -27.30 -4.89
C PRO A 62 12.62 -27.58 -3.42
N GLN A 63 13.19 -26.81 -2.49
CA GLN A 63 12.86 -26.85 -1.07
C GLN A 63 11.52 -26.17 -0.73
N VAL A 64 10.92 -25.41 -1.65
CA VAL A 64 9.67 -24.68 -1.43
C VAL A 64 8.48 -25.65 -1.44
N GLU A 65 7.69 -25.61 -0.37
CA GLU A 65 6.42 -26.33 -0.30
C GLU A 65 5.35 -25.57 -1.10
N VAL A 66 4.60 -26.25 -1.95
CA VAL A 66 3.49 -25.63 -2.70
C VAL A 66 2.14 -26.09 -2.15
N ILE A 67 1.32 -25.14 -1.73
CA ILE A 67 -0.08 -25.35 -1.37
C ILE A 67 -0.95 -24.79 -2.50
N ARG A 68 -1.83 -25.62 -3.07
CA ARG A 68 -2.76 -25.19 -4.14
C ARG A 68 -4.16 -25.03 -3.57
N ASN A 69 -4.69 -23.81 -3.65
CA ASN A 69 -6.05 -23.51 -3.21
C ASN A 69 -7.12 -23.98 -4.22
N GLY A 70 -6.75 -24.13 -5.50
CA GLY A 70 -7.64 -24.59 -6.57
C GLY A 70 -8.69 -23.56 -7.02
N ALA A 71 -8.62 -22.34 -6.51
CA ALA A 71 -9.35 -21.17 -6.95
C ALA A 71 -8.62 -19.90 -6.48
N ASN A 72 -8.88 -18.77 -7.12
CA ASN A 72 -8.46 -17.48 -6.59
C ASN A 72 -9.34 -17.11 -5.38
N LEU A 73 -8.77 -17.22 -4.18
CA LEU A 73 -9.42 -16.87 -2.91
C LEU A 73 -9.09 -15.45 -2.44
N GLY A 74 -8.35 -14.67 -3.22
CA GLY A 74 -7.81 -13.37 -2.80
C GLY A 74 -6.72 -13.54 -1.74
N PHE A 75 -6.40 -12.45 -1.03
CA PHE A 75 -5.36 -12.43 0.00
C PHE A 75 -5.60 -13.44 1.13
N VAL A 76 -6.88 -13.68 1.48
CA VAL A 76 -7.27 -14.67 2.50
C VAL A 76 -6.92 -16.11 2.10
N GLY A 77 -6.52 -16.37 0.85
CA GLY A 77 -5.96 -17.65 0.41
C GLY A 77 -4.76 -18.12 1.25
N LEU A 78 -4.04 -17.21 1.91
CA LEU A 78 -2.99 -17.51 2.89
C LEU A 78 -3.48 -18.31 4.11
N ASN A 79 -4.79 -18.35 4.35
CA ASN A 79 -5.37 -19.13 5.45
C ASN A 79 -4.96 -20.61 5.41
N SER A 80 -4.68 -21.18 4.24
CA SER A 80 -4.20 -22.56 4.12
C SER A 80 -2.87 -22.77 4.85
N ALA A 81 -1.96 -21.79 4.82
CA ALA A 81 -0.70 -21.82 5.57
C ALA A 81 -0.85 -21.38 7.04
N LEU A 82 -1.84 -20.52 7.35
CA LEU A 82 -2.09 -20.06 8.72
C LEU A 82 -2.77 -21.12 9.61
N VAL A 83 -3.61 -21.97 9.01
CA VAL A 83 -4.33 -23.05 9.71
C VAL A 83 -3.41 -24.25 9.91
N ASP A 84 -2.78 -24.75 8.86
CA ASP A 84 -1.79 -25.84 8.95
C ASP A 84 -0.36 -25.28 9.03
N ARG A 85 0.05 -25.02 10.26
CA ARG A 85 1.35 -24.39 10.57
C ARG A 85 2.53 -25.36 10.54
N LYS A 86 2.30 -26.66 10.35
CA LYS A 86 3.36 -27.70 10.34
C LYS A 86 4.32 -27.64 11.54
N GLY A 87 3.80 -27.31 12.72
CA GLY A 87 4.59 -27.21 13.95
C GLY A 87 5.41 -25.93 14.10
N ALA A 88 5.28 -24.96 13.19
CA ALA A 88 5.98 -23.68 13.28
C ALA A 88 5.53 -22.87 14.50
N ASP A 89 6.51 -22.28 15.19
CA ASP A 89 6.31 -21.35 16.30
C ASP A 89 5.79 -19.99 15.81
N TYR A 90 6.20 -19.63 14.59
CA TYR A 90 5.82 -18.40 13.91
C TYR A 90 5.47 -18.64 12.43
N VAL A 91 4.54 -17.86 11.92
CA VAL A 91 4.21 -17.82 10.48
C VAL A 91 4.46 -16.41 9.97
N ALA A 92 5.35 -16.27 9.00
CA ALA A 92 5.57 -15.00 8.32
C ALA A 92 4.69 -14.92 7.07
N LEU A 93 4.06 -13.77 6.82
CA LEU A 93 3.39 -13.46 5.57
C LEU A 93 4.25 -12.47 4.79
N VAL A 94 4.51 -12.76 3.53
CA VAL A 94 5.29 -11.93 2.62
C VAL A 94 4.56 -11.86 1.28
N ASN A 95 4.36 -10.66 0.74
CA ASN A 95 3.79 -10.52 -0.60
C ASN A 95 4.77 -11.03 -1.67
N ASN A 96 4.26 -11.53 -2.79
CA ASN A 96 5.10 -12.01 -3.90
C ASN A 96 5.84 -10.90 -4.66
N ASP A 97 5.56 -9.63 -4.37
CA ASP A 97 6.25 -8.44 -4.88
C ASP A 97 7.12 -7.74 -3.81
N ALA A 98 7.39 -8.43 -2.70
CA ALA A 98 8.31 -8.03 -1.64
C ALA A 98 9.65 -8.78 -1.72
N PHE A 99 10.73 -8.06 -1.46
CA PHE A 99 12.12 -8.51 -1.55
C PHE A 99 12.82 -8.25 -0.22
N CYS A 100 12.90 -9.28 0.62
CA CYS A 100 13.49 -9.21 1.94
C CYS A 100 15.02 -9.06 1.89
N GLU A 101 15.58 -8.30 2.83
CA GLU A 101 17.02 -8.35 3.09
C GLU A 101 17.41 -9.67 3.77
N PRO A 102 18.65 -10.20 3.61
CA PRO A 102 19.05 -11.48 4.19
C PRO A 102 18.76 -11.63 5.70
N GLY A 103 19.02 -10.59 6.50
CA GLY A 103 18.83 -10.58 7.96
C GLY A 103 17.48 -10.04 8.44
N TRP A 104 16.45 -10.05 7.59
CA TRP A 104 15.16 -9.44 7.93
C TRP A 104 14.39 -10.16 9.06
N LEU A 105 14.62 -11.46 9.26
CA LEU A 105 13.73 -12.30 10.07
C LEU A 105 14.15 -12.33 11.54
N GLU A 106 15.45 -12.31 11.82
CA GLU A 106 16.03 -12.37 13.15
C GLU A 106 15.49 -11.25 14.06
N PRO A 107 15.44 -9.96 13.65
CA PRO A 107 14.91 -8.89 14.50
C PRO A 107 13.42 -9.07 14.84
N LEU A 108 12.63 -9.65 13.92
CA LEU A 108 11.21 -9.93 14.15
C LEU A 108 11.03 -11.04 15.19
N VAL A 109 11.80 -12.12 15.07
CA VAL A 109 11.78 -13.25 16.02
C VAL A 109 12.25 -12.78 17.40
N GLU A 110 13.36 -12.06 17.49
CA GLU A 110 13.90 -11.51 18.74
C GLU A 110 12.87 -10.62 19.44
N THR A 111 12.19 -9.76 18.69
CA THR A 111 11.12 -8.89 19.19
C THR A 111 9.98 -9.70 19.81
N LEU A 112 9.53 -10.77 19.16
CA LEU A 112 8.46 -11.61 19.67
C LEU A 112 8.93 -12.46 20.87
N GLU A 113 10.12 -13.05 20.83
CA GLU A 113 10.65 -13.82 21.96
C GLU A 113 10.81 -12.96 23.23
N ALA A 114 11.15 -11.67 23.08
CA ALA A 114 11.31 -10.74 24.19
C ALA A 114 10.00 -10.36 24.90
N ASP A 115 8.85 -10.45 24.22
CA ASP A 115 7.55 -10.05 24.78
C ASP A 115 6.44 -11.05 24.39
N PRO A 116 6.06 -11.98 25.29
CA PRO A 116 4.99 -12.94 25.06
C PRO A 116 3.61 -12.31 24.81
N GLY A 117 3.40 -11.03 25.15
CA GLY A 117 2.17 -10.29 24.87
C GLY A 117 2.08 -9.75 23.44
N LEU A 118 3.15 -9.84 22.65
CA LEU A 118 3.13 -9.51 21.23
C LEU A 118 2.59 -10.68 20.41
N GLY A 119 1.55 -10.41 19.62
CA GLY A 119 0.98 -11.37 18.68
C GLY A 119 1.65 -11.32 17.31
N ALA A 120 2.25 -10.18 16.95
CA ALA A 120 2.89 -9.97 15.68
C ALA A 120 3.98 -8.89 15.71
N ALA A 121 4.96 -9.02 14.81
CA ALA A 121 5.99 -8.03 14.53
C ALA A 121 6.03 -7.74 13.02
N ALA A 122 6.04 -6.48 12.63
CA ALA A 122 6.05 -6.03 11.24
C ALA A 122 7.40 -5.40 10.87
N ALA A 123 7.85 -5.70 9.66
CA ALA A 123 9.05 -5.11 9.07
C ALA A 123 8.83 -3.67 8.60
N LYS A 124 9.92 -2.94 8.38
CA LYS A 124 9.95 -1.71 7.58
C LYS A 124 9.87 -2.07 6.10
N MET A 125 8.88 -1.51 5.43
CA MET A 125 8.74 -1.62 3.98
C MET A 125 9.13 -0.29 3.34
N VAL A 126 10.12 -0.34 2.47
CA VAL A 126 10.45 0.75 1.55
C VAL A 126 10.02 0.35 0.14
N PHE A 127 9.75 1.34 -0.70
CA PHE A 127 9.51 1.06 -2.12
C PHE A 127 10.72 0.34 -2.73
N ALA A 128 10.45 -0.58 -3.67
CA ALA A 128 11.48 -1.42 -4.23
C ALA A 128 12.65 -0.66 -4.87
N PRO A 129 12.41 0.32 -5.76
CA PRO A 129 13.48 1.19 -6.24
C PRO A 129 13.90 2.21 -5.16
N ALA A 130 15.17 2.62 -5.23
CA ALA A 130 15.60 3.88 -4.62
C ALA A 130 15.28 5.03 -5.59
N PHE A 131 15.45 6.28 -5.16
CA PHE A 131 15.05 7.45 -5.96
C PHE A 131 16.08 8.57 -6.00
N HIS A 132 16.06 9.30 -7.10
CA HIS A 132 16.60 10.66 -7.20
C HIS A 132 15.48 11.66 -7.43
N GLU A 133 15.64 12.89 -6.96
CA GLU A 133 14.71 13.97 -7.32
C GLU A 133 15.20 14.73 -8.55
N VAL A 134 14.25 14.99 -9.45
CA VAL A 134 14.37 16.01 -10.50
C VAL A 134 13.32 17.07 -10.20
N VAL A 135 13.80 18.28 -9.90
CA VAL A 135 12.96 19.46 -9.70
C VAL A 135 12.81 20.20 -11.01
N LEU A 136 11.58 20.49 -11.39
CA LEU A 136 11.19 21.20 -12.59
C LEU A 136 10.64 22.57 -12.21
N HIS A 137 11.07 23.60 -12.93
CA HIS A 137 10.53 24.95 -12.85
C HIS A 137 10.24 25.51 -14.25
N CYS A 138 9.05 26.05 -14.46
CA CYS A 138 8.70 26.76 -15.68
C CYS A 138 7.56 27.78 -15.45
N ASP A 139 7.44 28.73 -16.37
CA ASP A 139 6.29 29.64 -16.41
C ASP A 139 4.98 28.87 -16.68
N THR A 140 3.91 29.29 -16.03
CA THR A 140 2.57 28.72 -16.20
C THR A 140 1.68 29.55 -17.11
N PHE A 141 0.63 28.92 -17.62
CA PHE A 141 -0.46 29.58 -18.32
C PHE A 141 -1.79 29.00 -17.84
N ARG A 142 -2.88 29.74 -18.05
CA ARG A 142 -4.23 29.31 -17.70
C ARG A 142 -5.10 29.20 -18.96
N PRO A 143 -5.42 27.98 -19.43
CA PRO A 143 -6.30 27.81 -20.58
C PRO A 143 -7.70 28.37 -20.31
N PRO A 144 -8.40 28.92 -21.32
CA PRO A 144 -9.79 29.32 -21.18
C PRO A 144 -10.67 28.14 -20.74
N GLY A 145 -11.37 28.30 -19.61
CA GLY A 145 -12.26 27.27 -19.05
C GLY A 145 -11.55 26.21 -18.19
N ASP A 146 -10.22 26.28 -18.04
CA ASP A 146 -9.46 25.51 -17.08
C ASP A 146 -9.03 26.43 -15.92
N GLY A 147 -9.33 26.03 -14.68
CA GLY A 147 -9.01 26.82 -13.49
C GLY A 147 -7.56 26.66 -13.02
N ARG A 148 -6.81 25.75 -13.63
CA ARG A 148 -5.45 25.36 -13.21
C ARG A 148 -4.39 26.25 -13.86
N ASP A 149 -3.29 26.45 -13.14
CA ASP A 149 -2.08 27.06 -13.68
C ASP A 149 -1.18 25.95 -14.23
N LEU A 150 -1.17 25.79 -15.55
CA LEU A 150 -0.50 24.68 -16.23
C LEU A 150 0.90 25.09 -16.65
N GLY A 151 1.89 24.28 -16.30
CA GLY A 151 3.29 24.44 -16.71
C GLY A 151 3.60 23.69 -17.99
N VAL A 152 4.28 22.54 -17.85
CA VAL A 152 4.60 21.63 -18.97
C VAL A 152 3.92 20.28 -18.78
N GLN A 153 3.79 19.55 -19.87
CA GLN A 153 3.30 18.18 -19.91
C GLN A 153 4.47 17.24 -19.77
N LEU A 154 4.36 16.21 -18.93
CA LEU A 154 5.22 15.03 -18.94
C LEU A 154 4.44 13.87 -19.55
N HIS A 155 4.98 13.29 -20.61
CA HIS A 155 4.37 12.19 -21.37
C HIS A 155 4.99 10.83 -21.05
N GLU A 156 6.29 10.79 -20.77
CA GLU A 156 7.05 9.57 -20.53
C GLU A 156 8.32 9.93 -19.76
N LEU A 157 8.72 9.08 -18.82
CA LEU A 157 9.97 9.10 -18.09
C LEU A 157 10.75 7.81 -18.39
N ARG A 158 12.01 7.97 -18.79
CA ARG A 158 12.95 6.86 -18.93
C ARG A 158 14.16 7.01 -18.04
N VAL A 159 14.74 5.88 -17.65
CA VAL A 159 16.06 5.80 -17.04
C VAL A 159 16.89 4.84 -17.86
N ASP A 160 18.01 5.32 -18.40
CA ASP A 160 18.93 4.54 -19.23
C ASP A 160 18.27 3.79 -20.41
N GLY A 161 17.20 4.38 -20.97
CA GLY A 161 16.47 3.86 -22.12
C GLY A 161 15.21 3.07 -21.80
N GLU A 162 15.03 2.64 -20.55
CA GLU A 162 13.86 1.89 -20.09
C GLU A 162 12.76 2.82 -19.58
N VAL A 163 11.50 2.52 -19.89
CA VAL A 163 10.34 3.29 -19.40
C VAL A 163 10.08 2.93 -17.95
N VAL A 164 9.97 3.94 -17.09
CA VAL A 164 9.83 3.77 -15.63
C VAL A 164 8.62 4.51 -15.06
N ASP A 165 7.65 4.86 -15.90
CA ASP A 165 6.47 5.64 -15.53
C ASP A 165 5.68 5.05 -14.36
N ASP A 166 5.52 3.73 -14.36
CA ASP A 166 4.74 3.00 -13.33
C ASP A 166 5.42 2.97 -11.96
N LEU A 167 6.73 3.27 -11.90
CA LEU A 167 7.52 3.31 -10.66
C LEU A 167 7.87 4.73 -10.22
N ALA A 168 7.63 5.73 -11.08
CA ALA A 168 7.93 7.12 -10.80
C ALA A 168 6.95 7.73 -9.79
N GLN A 169 7.46 8.56 -8.89
CA GLN A 169 6.62 9.24 -7.90
C GLN A 169 6.57 10.75 -8.15
N PHE A 170 5.43 11.35 -7.87
CA PHE A 170 5.14 12.75 -8.19
C PHE A 170 4.71 13.51 -6.93
N PRO A 171 5.63 13.71 -5.96
CA PRO A 171 5.28 14.18 -4.62
C PRO A 171 4.77 15.62 -4.55
N ALA A 172 5.06 16.47 -5.55
CA ALA A 172 4.65 17.86 -5.54
C ALA A 172 4.52 18.45 -6.95
N GLY A 173 3.52 19.32 -7.12
CA GLY A 173 3.42 20.19 -8.29
C GLY A 173 2.98 19.52 -9.60
N TRP A 174 2.25 18.40 -9.50
CA TRP A 174 1.71 17.68 -10.65
C TRP A 174 0.19 17.55 -10.55
N TYR A 175 -0.49 17.75 -11.67
CA TYR A 175 -1.89 17.42 -11.84
C TYR A 175 -2.07 15.95 -12.24
N GLY A 176 -3.31 15.48 -12.22
CA GLY A 176 -3.65 14.08 -12.49
C GLY A 176 -3.37 13.66 -13.92
N ILE A 177 -3.36 12.33 -14.14
CA ILE A 177 -3.04 11.71 -15.42
C ILE A 177 -4.20 11.89 -16.42
N GLU A 178 -3.96 12.64 -17.48
CA GLU A 178 -4.92 12.88 -18.56
C GLU A 178 -4.63 12.00 -19.78
N ALA A 179 -5.68 11.43 -20.37
CA ALA A 179 -5.58 10.64 -21.59
C ALA A 179 -5.43 11.52 -22.84
N ARG A 180 -4.64 11.07 -23.82
CA ARG A 180 -4.48 11.71 -25.13
C ARG A 180 -4.42 10.68 -26.26
N PRO A 181 -4.60 11.10 -27.52
CA PRO A 181 -4.25 10.26 -28.66
C PRO A 181 -2.78 9.84 -28.57
N GLY A 182 -2.53 8.54 -28.43
CA GLY A 182 -1.16 7.98 -28.37
C GLY A 182 -0.58 7.77 -26.97
N GLY A 183 -1.30 8.04 -25.88
CA GLY A 183 -0.82 7.73 -24.52
C GLY A 183 -1.50 8.55 -23.41
N THR A 184 -0.83 8.66 -22.28
CA THR A 184 -1.24 9.48 -21.14
C THR A 184 -0.21 10.57 -20.86
N MET A 185 -0.62 11.64 -20.20
CA MET A 185 0.29 12.70 -19.78
C MET A 185 -0.19 13.36 -18.49
N ARG A 186 0.69 14.09 -17.81
CA ARG A 186 0.35 14.92 -16.66
C ARG A 186 0.91 16.33 -16.83
N TRP A 187 0.17 17.32 -16.36
CA TRP A 187 0.65 18.71 -16.33
C TRP A 187 1.39 19.00 -15.02
N SER A 188 2.46 19.78 -15.09
CA SER A 188 3.05 20.44 -13.91
C SER A 188 2.26 21.69 -13.54
N SER A 189 2.40 22.17 -12.29
CA SER A 189 1.88 23.46 -11.82
C SER A 189 2.93 24.59 -11.88
N GLY A 190 3.91 24.48 -12.78
CA GLY A 190 5.07 25.38 -12.86
C GLY A 190 6.26 24.86 -12.08
N ASP A 191 6.19 24.89 -10.76
CA ASP A 191 7.12 24.20 -9.87
C ASP A 191 6.65 22.78 -9.61
N ALA A 192 7.50 21.79 -9.88
CA ALA A 192 7.17 20.38 -9.70
C ALA A 192 8.37 19.52 -9.32
N VAL A 193 8.12 18.41 -8.64
CA VAL A 193 9.15 17.44 -8.24
C VAL A 193 8.74 16.06 -8.74
N VAL A 194 9.63 15.39 -9.46
CA VAL A 194 9.50 13.96 -9.80
C VAL A 194 10.62 13.19 -9.13
N ARG A 195 10.26 12.08 -8.48
CA ARG A 195 11.21 11.09 -7.99
C ARG A 195 11.39 10.04 -9.07
N VAL A 196 12.60 9.99 -9.60
CA VAL A 196 13.02 9.09 -10.65
C VAL A 196 13.53 7.80 -10.00
N PRO A 197 12.92 6.63 -10.29
CA PRO A 197 13.31 5.36 -9.70
C PRO A 197 14.64 4.88 -10.29
N VAL A 198 15.50 4.35 -9.43
CA VAL A 198 16.77 3.71 -9.80
C VAL A 198 16.92 2.38 -9.03
N PRO A 199 17.73 1.43 -9.52
CA PRO A 199 18.03 0.21 -8.79
C PRO A 199 18.56 0.50 -7.38
N ALA A 200 18.11 -0.28 -6.41
CA ALA A 200 18.40 -0.06 -4.99
C ALA A 200 19.82 -0.47 -4.56
N ASP A 201 20.40 -1.43 -5.27
CA ASP A 201 21.71 -2.03 -5.05
C ASP A 201 22.86 -1.21 -5.68
N GLU A 202 22.56 -0.01 -6.17
CA GLU A 202 23.48 0.74 -7.00
C GLU A 202 24.50 1.56 -6.19
N THR A 203 25.76 1.50 -6.63
CA THR A 203 26.83 2.31 -6.08
C THR A 203 26.79 3.74 -6.62
N ALA A 204 27.03 4.74 -5.77
CA ALA A 204 27.02 6.17 -6.11
C ALA A 204 28.03 6.63 -7.20
N ALA A 205 28.73 5.71 -7.85
CA ALA A 205 29.77 5.96 -8.84
C ALA A 205 29.24 6.04 -10.29
N ASP A 206 28.07 5.47 -10.60
CA ASP A 206 27.55 5.41 -11.96
C ASP A 206 26.66 6.63 -12.29
N LEU A 207 27.08 7.42 -13.28
CA LEU A 207 26.31 8.56 -13.75
C LEU A 207 25.17 8.07 -14.65
N ARG A 208 23.95 8.06 -14.11
CA ARG A 208 22.72 7.76 -14.86
C ARG A 208 22.08 9.00 -15.46
N PHE A 209 21.18 8.76 -16.41
CA PHE A 209 20.37 9.82 -16.99
C PHE A 209 18.90 9.46 -16.98
N ALA A 210 18.10 10.41 -16.51
CA ALA A 210 16.68 10.43 -16.76
C ALA A 210 16.39 11.12 -18.10
N GLU A 211 15.44 10.61 -18.86
CA GLU A 211 14.93 11.26 -20.07
C GLU A 211 13.45 11.57 -19.88
N LEU A 212 13.14 12.86 -19.75
CA LEU A 212 11.77 13.34 -19.59
C LEU A 212 11.24 13.75 -20.97
N MET A 213 10.18 13.09 -21.44
CA MET A 213 9.46 13.50 -22.64
C MET A 213 8.49 14.62 -22.26
N VAL A 214 8.83 15.86 -22.64
CA VAL A 214 8.08 17.05 -22.24
C VAL A 214 7.55 17.84 -23.43
N ALA A 215 6.39 18.47 -23.24
CA ALA A 215 5.77 19.39 -24.20
C ALA A 215 5.11 20.56 -23.46
N ALA A 216 4.92 21.69 -24.13
CA ALA A 216 4.27 22.89 -23.59
C ALA A 216 3.21 23.40 -24.58
N GLU A 217 2.36 24.34 -24.17
CA GLU A 217 1.40 25.01 -25.05
C GLU A 217 2.04 25.96 -26.06
N ALA A 218 3.19 26.51 -25.70
CA ALA A 218 3.99 27.45 -26.48
C ALA A 218 5.45 27.34 -26.07
N ASP A 219 6.35 27.91 -26.86
CA ASP A 219 7.78 27.91 -26.53
C ASP A 219 8.04 28.63 -25.20
N LYS A 220 8.56 27.89 -24.22
CA LYS A 220 8.97 28.39 -22.91
C LYS A 220 10.25 27.74 -22.42
N GLN A 221 10.92 28.39 -21.47
CA GLN A 221 12.09 27.84 -20.82
C GLN A 221 11.66 26.95 -19.64
N VAL A 222 12.25 25.76 -19.57
CA VAL A 222 12.09 24.83 -18.46
C VAL A 222 13.45 24.64 -17.81
N GLU A 223 13.53 24.93 -16.52
CA GLU A 223 14.71 24.65 -15.70
C GLU A 223 14.52 23.30 -14.99
N LEU A 224 15.49 22.41 -15.13
CA LEU A 224 15.53 21.10 -14.48
C LEU A 224 16.74 21.05 -13.56
N ARG A 225 16.54 20.60 -12.32
CA ARG A 225 17.59 20.48 -11.31
C ARG A 225 17.62 19.07 -10.77
N SER A 226 18.80 18.47 -10.73
CA SER A 226 19.05 17.17 -10.07
C SER A 226 20.39 17.23 -9.35
N GLY A 227 20.35 17.19 -8.01
CA GLY A 227 21.52 17.42 -7.17
C GLY A 227 22.25 18.73 -7.54
N ARG A 228 23.51 18.60 -7.97
CA ARG A 228 24.35 19.72 -8.41
C ARG A 228 24.08 20.21 -9.83
N TYR A 229 23.37 19.43 -10.65
CA TYR A 229 23.15 19.77 -12.06
C TYR A 229 21.94 20.68 -12.21
N ARG A 230 22.09 21.67 -13.09
CA ARG A 230 21.03 22.58 -13.53
C ARG A 230 21.05 22.64 -15.04
N LEU A 231 19.92 22.34 -15.66
CA LEU A 231 19.74 22.34 -17.10
C LEU A 231 18.61 23.29 -17.47
N ARG A 232 18.73 23.96 -18.61
CA ARG A 232 17.66 24.74 -19.21
C ARG A 232 17.34 24.18 -20.58
N ALA A 233 16.07 23.94 -20.85
CA ALA A 233 15.57 23.45 -22.11
C ALA A 233 14.46 24.36 -22.63
N SER A 234 14.51 24.67 -23.93
CA SER A 234 13.37 25.28 -24.62
C SER A 234 12.36 24.18 -24.96
N VAL A 235 11.15 24.26 -24.43
CA VAL A 235 10.08 23.28 -24.64
C VAL A 235 8.91 24.00 -25.31
N GLY A 236 8.42 23.42 -26.39
CA GLY A 236 7.31 23.95 -27.19
C GLY A 236 6.20 22.90 -27.39
N PRO A 237 5.29 23.13 -28.35
CA PRO A 237 4.16 22.23 -28.63
C PRO A 237 4.54 20.80 -29.01
N GLU A 238 5.66 20.64 -29.71
CA GLU A 238 6.15 19.31 -30.12
C GLU A 238 6.87 18.62 -28.95
N PRO A 239 6.44 17.42 -28.53
CA PRO A 239 7.09 16.67 -27.47
C PRO A 239 8.58 16.42 -27.77
N ARG A 240 9.43 16.68 -26.78
CA ARG A 240 10.87 16.44 -26.89
C ARG A 240 11.42 15.77 -25.64
N ARG A 241 12.42 14.91 -25.84
CA ARG A 241 13.19 14.33 -24.73
C ARG A 241 14.18 15.35 -24.20
N VAL A 242 14.17 15.54 -22.88
CA VAL A 242 15.20 16.30 -22.16
C VAL A 242 15.95 15.33 -21.26
N LYS A 243 17.25 15.18 -21.54
CA LYS A 243 18.14 14.28 -20.81
C LYS A 243 18.73 15.00 -19.59
N VAL A 244 18.50 14.47 -18.41
CA VAL A 244 18.89 15.03 -17.11
C VAL A 244 19.83 14.06 -16.41
N PRO A 245 21.07 14.46 -16.07
CA PRO A 245 21.94 13.62 -15.25
C PRO A 245 21.34 13.46 -13.86
N LEU A 246 21.30 12.23 -13.35
CA LEU A 246 20.93 11.93 -11.97
C LEU A 246 22.16 12.05 -11.08
N ALA A 247 22.06 12.77 -9.96
CA ALA A 247 23.21 13.08 -9.13
C ALA A 247 22.91 13.09 -7.64
N GLY A 248 23.94 12.73 -6.87
CA GLY A 248 23.86 12.54 -5.42
C GLY A 248 23.65 11.07 -5.08
N PRO A 249 23.58 10.72 -3.79
CA PRO A 249 23.10 9.41 -3.39
C PRO A 249 21.60 9.27 -3.70
N ALA A 250 21.19 8.12 -4.19
CA ALA A 250 19.78 7.76 -4.20
C ALA A 250 19.29 7.60 -2.75
N PHE A 251 17.99 7.76 -2.54
CA PHE A 251 17.37 7.60 -1.23
C PHE A 251 16.18 6.66 -1.30
N ASP A 252 15.90 6.01 -0.18
CA ASP A 252 14.71 5.17 -0.03
C ASP A 252 13.50 6.03 0.31
N VAL A 253 12.33 5.55 -0.10
CA VAL A 253 11.04 6.13 0.27
C VAL A 253 10.29 5.07 1.07
N VAL A 254 9.82 5.47 2.24
CA VAL A 254 9.03 4.59 3.12
C VAL A 254 7.68 4.35 2.48
N GLN A 255 7.31 3.07 2.41
CA GLN A 255 5.96 2.66 2.07
C GLN A 255 5.18 2.40 3.36
N ASN A 256 5.76 1.66 4.31
CA ASN A 256 5.09 1.32 5.56
C ASN A 256 6.11 1.16 6.70
N ALA A 257 5.96 1.99 7.73
CA ALA A 257 6.69 1.92 9.00
C ALA A 257 5.75 1.61 10.17
N GLY A 258 4.80 0.71 9.93
CA GLY A 258 3.66 0.40 10.78
C GLY A 258 2.35 0.87 10.18
N SER A 259 1.27 0.13 10.42
CA SER A 259 -0.06 0.53 9.99
C SER A 259 -0.90 1.05 11.16
N VAL A 260 -1.86 1.89 10.79
CA VAL A 260 -2.67 2.63 11.71
C VAL A 260 -4.14 2.68 11.34
N LEU A 261 -4.99 3.03 12.32
CA LEU A 261 -6.41 3.30 12.11
C LEU A 261 -6.76 4.72 12.55
N ILE A 262 -7.22 5.55 11.62
CA ILE A 262 -7.63 6.94 11.91
C ILE A 262 -9.06 7.02 12.45
N GLU A 263 -9.46 8.19 12.97
CA GLU A 263 -10.72 8.41 13.71
C GLU A 263 -11.99 7.91 12.99
N ASP A 264 -12.02 8.03 11.66
CA ASP A 264 -13.16 7.59 10.83
C ASP A 264 -13.13 6.09 10.47
N GLY A 265 -12.15 5.36 10.99
CA GLY A 265 -12.03 3.92 10.79
C GLY A 265 -11.42 3.51 9.45
N PHE A 266 -10.64 4.40 8.83
CA PHE A 266 -9.79 4.07 7.69
C PHE A 266 -8.43 3.57 8.16
N GLY A 267 -7.90 2.57 7.45
CA GLY A 267 -6.51 2.16 7.59
C GLY A 267 -5.59 3.14 6.89
N ALA A 268 -4.40 3.36 7.43
CA ALA A 268 -3.33 4.10 6.76
C ALA A 268 -1.96 3.54 7.13
N ASP A 269 -0.95 3.92 6.37
CA ASP A 269 0.42 3.49 6.58
C ASP A 269 1.28 4.64 7.10
N ARG A 270 1.96 4.41 8.22
CA ARG A 270 2.89 5.36 8.82
C ARG A 270 4.08 5.53 7.90
N GLY A 271 4.36 6.79 7.53
CA GLY A 271 5.50 7.15 6.68
C GLY A 271 5.30 6.92 5.19
N PHE A 272 4.11 6.54 4.73
CA PHE A 272 3.86 6.34 3.31
C PHE A 272 4.26 7.58 2.48
N MET A 273 5.06 7.36 1.45
CA MET A 273 5.64 8.37 0.55
C MET A 273 6.65 9.33 1.18
N ALA A 274 7.01 9.15 2.46
CA ALA A 274 8.05 9.93 3.12
C ALA A 274 9.44 9.46 2.67
N VAL A 275 10.34 10.40 2.38
CA VAL A 275 11.75 10.08 2.15
C VAL A 275 12.34 9.54 3.46
N ASP A 276 13.07 8.43 3.39
CA ASP A 276 13.69 7.82 4.55
C ASP A 276 15.01 8.54 4.89
N HIS A 277 14.98 9.31 5.98
CA HIS A 277 16.13 9.98 6.55
C HIS A 277 16.47 9.41 7.94
N GLY A 278 15.96 8.21 8.26
CA GLY A 278 16.11 7.57 9.56
C GLY A 278 15.07 8.02 10.61
N GLN A 279 14.07 8.81 10.22
CA GLN A 279 13.00 9.26 11.12
C GLN A 279 12.05 8.13 11.54
N PHE A 280 12.19 6.95 10.95
CA PHE A 280 11.44 5.74 11.28
C PHE A 280 12.33 4.62 11.84
N ASP A 281 13.52 4.94 12.37
CA ASP A 281 14.47 3.96 12.90
C ASP A 281 14.22 3.58 14.37
N GLU A 282 13.19 4.16 14.96
CA GLU A 282 12.69 3.77 16.28
C GLU A 282 11.55 2.76 16.18
N SER A 283 11.68 1.68 16.96
CA SER A 283 10.64 0.68 17.11
C SER A 283 9.43 1.24 17.85
N ALA A 284 8.22 0.94 17.37
CA ALA A 284 6.97 1.49 17.91
C ALA A 284 5.88 0.42 18.00
N GLU A 285 5.03 0.50 19.03
CA GLU A 285 3.77 -0.26 18.99
C GLU A 285 2.86 0.31 17.91
N VAL A 286 2.18 -0.55 17.17
CA VAL A 286 1.32 -0.18 16.04
C VAL A 286 -0.09 -0.75 16.20
N PHE A 287 -1.07 -0.12 15.58
CA PHE A 287 -2.46 -0.56 15.70
C PHE A 287 -2.68 -1.89 14.99
N ASN A 288 -2.17 -2.01 13.76
CA ASN A 288 -2.22 -3.21 12.95
C ASN A 288 -0.88 -3.43 12.23
N VAL A 289 -0.71 -4.66 11.79
CA VAL A 289 0.41 -5.12 10.98
C VAL A 289 -0.11 -5.37 9.58
N CYS A 290 0.62 -4.87 8.57
CA CYS A 290 0.28 -5.12 7.17
C CYS A 290 0.56 -6.58 6.82
N GLY A 291 -0.39 -7.23 6.14
CA GLY A 291 -0.24 -8.61 5.69
C GLY A 291 0.94 -8.83 4.72
N GLY A 292 1.48 -7.77 4.11
CA GLY A 292 2.54 -7.87 3.11
C GLY A 292 3.93 -8.19 3.66
N ALA A 293 4.16 -7.99 4.97
CA ALA A 293 5.41 -8.33 5.62
C ALA A 293 5.30 -8.35 7.16
N VAL A 294 4.91 -9.49 7.69
CA VAL A 294 4.63 -9.64 9.12
C VAL A 294 5.00 -11.02 9.61
N LEU A 295 5.57 -11.11 10.81
CA LEU A 295 5.74 -12.34 11.56
C LEU A 295 4.62 -12.47 12.60
N LEU A 296 3.83 -13.55 12.51
CA LEU A 296 2.70 -13.85 13.36
C LEU A 296 3.04 -14.99 14.32
N ARG A 297 2.73 -14.82 15.61
CA ARG A 297 2.90 -15.87 16.62
C ARG A 297 1.85 -16.97 16.47
N ALA A 298 2.25 -18.24 16.57
CA ALA A 298 1.31 -19.35 16.54
C ALA A 298 0.27 -19.29 17.69
N ALA A 299 0.67 -18.92 18.91
CA ALA A 299 -0.27 -18.76 20.03
C ALA A 299 -1.31 -17.65 19.76
N PHE A 300 -0.92 -16.57 19.10
CA PHE A 300 -1.83 -15.51 18.66
C PHE A 300 -2.87 -16.04 17.66
N LEU A 301 -2.41 -16.73 16.61
CA LEU A 301 -3.32 -17.34 15.62
C LEU A 301 -4.26 -18.39 16.25
N ALA A 302 -3.78 -19.13 17.27
CA ALA A 302 -4.59 -20.13 17.97
C ALA A 302 -5.68 -19.49 18.86
N ASP A 303 -5.39 -18.34 19.48
CA ASP A 303 -6.36 -17.62 20.31
C ASP A 303 -7.35 -16.81 19.46
N VAL A 304 -6.84 -16.03 18.51
CA VAL A 304 -7.60 -15.03 17.76
C VAL A 304 -8.29 -15.62 16.53
N GLY A 305 -7.72 -16.67 15.93
CA GLY A 305 -8.10 -17.21 14.63
C GLY A 305 -7.31 -16.60 13.47
N VAL A 306 -7.60 -17.03 12.25
CA VAL A 306 -6.92 -16.60 11.01
C VAL A 306 -7.64 -15.43 10.33
N LEU A 307 -7.34 -15.14 9.06
CA LEU A 307 -8.02 -14.09 8.29
C LEU A 307 -9.49 -14.48 8.03
N ASP A 308 -10.38 -13.50 7.91
CA ASP A 308 -11.80 -13.77 7.65
C ASP A 308 -12.07 -13.86 6.14
N ASP A 309 -12.40 -15.06 5.65
CA ASP A 309 -12.61 -15.36 4.24
C ASP A 309 -13.60 -14.43 3.51
N ARG A 310 -14.54 -13.81 4.25
CA ARG A 310 -15.52 -12.87 3.67
C ARG A 310 -14.87 -11.59 3.12
N PHE A 311 -13.66 -11.25 3.56
CA PHE A 311 -12.94 -10.07 3.10
C PHE A 311 -12.40 -10.25 1.69
N PHE A 312 -11.97 -11.47 1.32
CA PHE A 312 -11.27 -11.78 0.06
C PHE A 312 -9.91 -11.07 -0.04
N LEU A 313 -9.86 -9.73 0.01
CA LEU A 313 -8.65 -8.90 0.02
C LEU A 313 -8.97 -7.49 0.57
N TYR A 314 -7.97 -6.79 1.09
CA TYR A 314 -8.05 -5.53 1.86
C TYR A 314 -8.85 -5.61 3.18
N TYR A 315 -8.27 -5.04 4.25
CA TYR A 315 -8.80 -4.97 5.62
C TYR A 315 -8.88 -6.30 6.40
N GLU A 316 -8.53 -7.44 5.81
CA GLU A 316 -8.44 -8.72 6.54
C GLU A 316 -7.39 -8.71 7.65
N ASP A 317 -6.25 -8.06 7.40
CA ASP A 317 -5.16 -7.88 8.36
C ASP A 317 -5.53 -6.92 9.50
N THR A 318 -6.28 -5.88 9.17
CA THR A 318 -6.78 -4.87 10.10
C THR A 318 -7.88 -5.46 10.96
N ASP A 319 -8.75 -6.30 10.39
CA ASP A 319 -9.73 -7.11 11.14
C ASP A 319 -9.04 -8.05 12.13
N LEU A 320 -8.05 -8.83 11.66
CA LEU A 320 -7.28 -9.74 12.52
C LEU A 320 -6.59 -8.99 13.66
N SER A 321 -5.94 -7.87 13.34
CA SER A 321 -5.26 -7.02 14.30
C SER A 321 -6.23 -6.47 15.35
N TRP A 322 -7.40 -5.97 14.94
CA TRP A 322 -8.40 -5.44 15.87
C TRP A 322 -9.03 -6.52 16.74
N ARG A 323 -9.27 -7.72 16.20
CA ARG A 323 -9.71 -8.88 17.00
C ARG A 323 -8.70 -9.22 18.07
N GLY A 324 -7.41 -9.28 17.72
CA GLY A 324 -6.35 -9.56 18.67
C GLY A 324 -6.20 -8.50 19.76
N GLN A 325 -6.30 -7.22 19.40
CA GLN A 325 -6.28 -6.14 20.39
C GLN A 325 -7.43 -6.22 21.39
N GLN A 326 -8.63 -6.63 20.95
CA GLN A 326 -9.76 -6.86 21.85
C GLN A 326 -9.51 -8.02 22.83
N LEU A 327 -8.60 -8.94 22.49
CA LEU A 327 -8.17 -10.05 23.34
C LEU A 327 -6.88 -9.74 24.12
N GLY A 328 -6.30 -8.55 23.96
CA GLY A 328 -5.15 -8.07 24.73
C GLY A 328 -3.80 -8.21 24.03
N TRP A 329 -3.77 -8.73 22.80
CA TRP A 329 -2.55 -8.81 22.00
C TRP A 329 -2.07 -7.43 21.54
N ARG A 330 -0.75 -7.27 21.47
CA ARG A 330 -0.09 -6.06 20.96
C ARG A 330 0.76 -6.40 19.74
N TYR A 331 1.17 -5.38 19.01
CA TYR A 331 1.98 -5.52 17.80
C TYR A 331 3.11 -4.51 17.78
N ARG A 332 4.20 -4.86 17.10
CA ARG A 332 5.41 -4.05 17.07
C ARG A 332 5.89 -3.83 15.64
N TYR A 333 6.21 -2.59 15.29
CA TYR A 333 7.02 -2.24 14.14
C TYR A 333 8.52 -2.37 14.49
N VAL A 334 9.28 -3.06 13.64
CA VAL A 334 10.69 -3.37 13.85
C VAL A 334 11.53 -2.79 12.70
N PRO A 335 12.16 -1.62 12.90
CA PRO A 335 12.82 -0.87 11.82
C PRO A 335 14.09 -1.53 11.28
N THR A 336 14.71 -2.41 12.06
CA THR A 336 15.91 -3.17 11.66
C THR A 336 15.59 -4.40 10.81
N SER A 337 14.31 -4.75 10.66
CA SER A 337 13.82 -5.72 9.69
C SER A 337 13.36 -4.95 8.45
N VAL A 338 14.08 -5.06 7.34
CA VAL A 338 13.84 -4.25 6.14
C VAL A 338 13.55 -5.13 4.93
N LEU A 339 12.63 -4.65 4.10
CA LEU A 339 12.37 -5.19 2.78
C LEU A 339 11.93 -4.11 1.80
N ARG A 340 12.08 -4.46 0.53
CA ARG A 340 11.76 -3.64 -0.64
C ARG A 340 10.49 -4.17 -1.29
N HIS A 341 9.51 -3.32 -1.59
CA HIS A 341 8.22 -3.77 -2.12
C HIS A 341 7.78 -2.93 -3.32
N LEU A 342 7.38 -3.57 -4.42
CA LEU A 342 6.98 -2.87 -5.65
C LEU A 342 5.67 -2.10 -5.48
N HIS A 343 4.80 -2.54 -4.56
CA HIS A 343 3.52 -1.94 -4.18
C HIS A 343 2.49 -1.89 -5.32
N GLY A 344 1.37 -2.57 -5.14
CA GLY A 344 0.23 -2.52 -6.06
C GLY A 344 0.42 -3.30 -7.38
N ALA A 345 1.55 -3.99 -7.58
CA ALA A 345 1.92 -4.68 -8.82
C ALA A 345 0.90 -5.74 -9.27
N SER A 346 0.24 -6.41 -8.32
CA SER A 346 -0.79 -7.43 -8.58
C SER A 346 -2.22 -7.00 -8.22
N GLY A 347 -2.37 -5.95 -7.42
CA GLY A 347 -3.66 -5.54 -6.84
C GLY A 347 -4.47 -4.57 -7.71
N GLY A 348 -3.83 -3.82 -8.60
CA GLY A 348 -4.49 -2.81 -9.43
C GLY A 348 -5.18 -1.75 -8.56
N GLU A 349 -4.41 -1.01 -7.78
CA GLU A 349 -4.91 0.09 -6.96
C GLU A 349 -5.72 1.09 -7.82
N GLY A 350 -6.84 1.57 -7.29
CA GLY A 350 -7.77 2.41 -8.05
C GLY A 350 -8.69 1.66 -9.04
N SER A 351 -8.60 0.32 -9.12
CA SER A 351 -9.54 -0.47 -9.94
C SER A 351 -10.95 -0.56 -9.33
N ASP A 352 -11.94 -0.99 -10.13
CA ASP A 352 -13.30 -1.24 -9.63
C ASP A 352 -13.31 -2.32 -8.54
N VAL A 353 -12.43 -3.33 -8.66
CA VAL A 353 -12.25 -4.40 -7.67
C VAL A 353 -11.68 -3.82 -6.38
N PHE A 354 -10.63 -3.00 -6.48
CA PHE A 354 -10.03 -2.30 -5.33
C PHE A 354 -11.08 -1.50 -4.56
N HIS A 355 -11.76 -0.57 -5.23
CA HIS A 355 -12.76 0.28 -4.59
C HIS A 355 -13.93 -0.52 -4.01
N PHE A 356 -14.37 -1.57 -4.70
CA PHE A 356 -15.44 -2.43 -4.20
C PHE A 356 -15.06 -3.09 -2.88
N HIS A 357 -13.87 -3.70 -2.81
CA HIS A 357 -13.41 -4.41 -1.62
C HIS A 357 -13.05 -3.45 -0.48
N VAL A 358 -12.28 -2.39 -0.73
CA VAL A 358 -11.92 -1.37 0.28
C VAL A 358 -13.16 -0.79 0.95
N GLU A 359 -14.14 -0.32 0.17
CA GLU A 359 -15.36 0.29 0.71
C GLU A 359 -16.21 -0.70 1.50
N ARG A 360 -16.47 -1.88 0.92
CA ARG A 360 -17.28 -2.93 1.54
C ARG A 360 -16.62 -3.42 2.83
N ASN A 361 -15.34 -3.75 2.77
CA ASN A 361 -14.61 -4.40 3.84
C ASN A 361 -14.34 -3.47 5.00
N ARG A 362 -14.10 -2.17 4.75
CA ARG A 362 -14.06 -1.16 5.82
C ARG A 362 -15.34 -1.17 6.64
N LEU A 363 -16.51 -1.17 5.99
CA LEU A 363 -17.79 -1.23 6.69
C LEU A 363 -18.00 -2.56 7.44
N LEU A 364 -17.57 -3.69 6.86
CA LEU A 364 -17.63 -5.00 7.52
C LEU A 364 -16.75 -5.05 8.77
N MET A 365 -15.49 -4.61 8.66
CA MET A 365 -14.54 -4.52 9.76
C MET A 365 -15.10 -3.64 10.89
N LEU A 366 -15.65 -2.46 10.55
CA LEU A 366 -16.24 -1.57 11.55
C LEU A 366 -17.47 -2.19 12.21
N ALA A 367 -18.36 -2.80 11.44
CA ALA A 367 -19.53 -3.47 11.98
C ALA A 367 -19.15 -4.61 12.93
N LYS A 368 -18.08 -5.36 12.63
CA LYS A 368 -17.60 -6.44 13.47
C LYS A 368 -16.88 -5.91 14.73
N ASN A 369 -15.93 -4.99 14.59
CA ASN A 369 -14.97 -4.65 15.67
C ASN A 369 -15.23 -3.31 16.36
N ALA A 370 -15.56 -2.27 15.60
CA ALA A 370 -15.59 -0.89 16.12
C ALA A 370 -16.70 -0.66 17.15
N PRO A 371 -16.63 0.41 17.96
CA PRO A 371 -17.79 0.86 18.75
C PRO A 371 -19.01 1.06 17.86
N TRP A 372 -20.20 0.69 18.33
CA TRP A 372 -21.41 0.69 17.49
C TRP A 372 -21.75 2.07 16.92
N ARG A 373 -21.41 3.15 17.66
CA ARG A 373 -21.60 4.53 17.20
C ARG A 373 -20.74 4.83 15.98
N LEU A 374 -19.47 4.47 16.01
CA LEU A 374 -18.56 4.66 14.86
C LEU A 374 -19.05 3.85 13.66
N ALA A 375 -19.37 2.57 13.84
CA ALA A 375 -19.88 1.73 12.76
C ALA A 375 -21.17 2.29 12.14
N LEU A 376 -22.12 2.76 12.96
CA LEU A 376 -23.37 3.34 12.49
C LEU A 376 -23.15 4.67 11.75
N THR A 377 -22.36 5.58 12.34
CA THR A 377 -22.05 6.88 11.73
C THR A 377 -21.37 6.69 10.37
N GLN A 378 -20.42 5.76 10.26
CA GLN A 378 -19.71 5.48 9.00
C GLN A 378 -20.63 4.83 7.96
N ALA A 379 -21.55 3.94 8.36
CA ALA A 379 -22.54 3.38 7.45
C ALA A 379 -23.53 4.44 6.94
N ILE A 380 -24.00 5.35 7.80
CA ILE A 380 -24.86 6.48 7.40
C ILE A 380 -24.08 7.43 6.48
N GLY A 381 -22.86 7.78 6.87
CA GLY A 381 -21.95 8.63 6.09
C GLY A 381 -21.69 8.07 4.70
N PHE A 382 -21.55 6.75 4.56
CA PHE A 382 -21.41 6.09 3.27
C PHE A 382 -22.63 6.34 2.37
N VAL A 383 -23.84 6.20 2.92
CA VAL A 383 -25.10 6.41 2.19
C VAL A 383 -25.29 7.88 1.82
N THR A 384 -25.01 8.81 2.74
CA THR A 384 -25.13 10.25 2.47
C THR A 384 -24.12 10.72 1.42
N ALA A 385 -22.86 10.26 1.49
CA ALA A 385 -21.86 10.53 0.46
C ALA A 385 -22.29 9.97 -0.90
N THR A 386 -22.80 8.73 -0.94
CA THR A 386 -23.32 8.13 -2.19
C THR A 386 -24.49 8.94 -2.77
N ALA A 387 -25.41 9.41 -1.92
CA ALA A 387 -26.50 10.28 -2.35
C ALA A 387 -26.00 11.64 -2.88
N SER A 388 -24.92 12.18 -2.30
CA SER A 388 -24.24 13.39 -2.80
C SER A 388 -23.69 13.18 -4.22
N TYR A 389 -22.99 12.06 -4.46
CA TYR A 389 -22.50 11.71 -5.81
C TYR A 389 -23.64 11.53 -6.81
N VAL A 390 -24.76 10.91 -6.42
CA VAL A 390 -25.96 10.84 -7.28
C VAL A 390 -26.47 12.25 -7.62
N ARG A 391 -26.53 13.14 -6.63
CA ARG A 391 -26.99 14.51 -6.84
C ARG A 391 -26.04 15.31 -7.74
N ARG A 392 -24.72 15.11 -7.62
CA ARG A 392 -23.68 15.82 -8.38
C ARG A 392 -23.52 15.26 -9.79
N ASP A 393 -23.39 13.95 -9.92
CA ASP A 393 -22.89 13.30 -11.14
C ASP A 393 -24.00 12.63 -11.95
N VAL A 394 -25.18 12.39 -11.37
CA VAL A 394 -26.28 11.69 -12.05
C VAL A 394 -27.45 12.62 -12.38
N LEU A 395 -27.92 13.42 -11.42
CA LEU A 395 -29.10 14.27 -11.63
C LEU A 395 -28.90 15.36 -12.71
N PRO A 396 -27.79 16.11 -12.78
CA PRO A 396 -27.62 17.15 -13.79
C PRO A 396 -27.57 16.59 -15.22
N PRO A 397 -26.77 15.54 -15.54
CA PRO A 397 -26.81 14.94 -16.87
C PRO A 397 -28.20 14.46 -17.28
N LEU A 398 -28.95 13.82 -16.38
CA LEU A 398 -30.32 13.38 -16.65
C LEU A 398 -31.25 14.56 -16.96
N ARG A 399 -31.17 15.66 -16.19
CA ARG A 399 -31.94 16.89 -16.45
C ARG A 399 -31.60 17.50 -17.81
N HIS A 400 -30.35 17.39 -18.25
CA HIS A 400 -29.88 17.84 -19.56
C HIS A 400 -29.98 16.78 -20.67
N ARG A 401 -30.70 15.66 -20.44
CA ARG A 401 -30.84 14.53 -21.38
C ARG A 401 -29.51 13.95 -21.88
N ARG A 402 -28.46 14.04 -21.08
CA ARG A 402 -27.14 13.42 -21.30
C ARG A 402 -27.01 12.13 -20.51
N ARG A 403 -26.14 11.23 -20.96
CA ARG A 403 -25.83 9.99 -20.23
C ARG A 403 -24.95 10.29 -19.02
N PRO A 404 -25.35 9.94 -17.78
CA PRO A 404 -24.54 10.17 -16.59
C PRO A 404 -23.39 9.15 -16.47
N PRO A 405 -22.24 9.55 -15.89
CA PRO A 405 -21.16 8.61 -15.52
C PRO A 405 -21.56 7.78 -14.29
N LEU A 406 -22.22 6.65 -14.51
CA LEU A 406 -22.76 5.81 -13.42
C LEU A 406 -21.74 4.88 -12.74
N ARG A 407 -20.50 4.77 -13.27
CA ARG A 407 -19.52 3.76 -12.83
C ARG A 407 -19.27 3.82 -11.32
N HIS A 408 -18.90 5.00 -10.81
CA HIS A 408 -18.56 5.20 -9.41
C HIS A 408 -19.76 4.94 -8.48
N VAL A 409 -20.92 5.56 -8.77
CA VAL A 409 -22.16 5.36 -8.00
C VAL A 409 -22.58 3.89 -7.99
N ARG A 410 -22.52 3.21 -9.14
CA ARG A 410 -22.85 1.78 -9.25
C ARG A 410 -21.92 0.94 -8.37
N ASN A 411 -20.62 1.24 -8.35
CA ASN A 411 -19.67 0.52 -7.51
C ASN A 411 -20.00 0.69 -6.03
N ARG A 412 -20.23 1.92 -5.57
CA ARG A 412 -20.60 2.23 -4.18
C ARG A 412 -21.88 1.51 -3.74
N VAL A 413 -22.92 1.52 -4.58
CA VAL A 413 -24.18 0.81 -4.30
C VAL A 413 -23.92 -0.70 -4.20
N ARG A 414 -23.12 -1.26 -5.11
CA ARG A 414 -22.74 -2.69 -5.06
C ARG A 414 -21.98 -3.02 -3.77
N SER A 415 -21.00 -2.19 -3.38
CA SER A 415 -20.25 -2.32 -2.12
C SER A 415 -21.19 -2.37 -0.92
N PHE A 416 -22.13 -1.41 -0.84
CA PHE A 416 -23.06 -1.31 0.28
C PHE A 416 -24.08 -2.46 0.35
N LEU A 417 -24.64 -2.88 -0.79
CA LEU A 417 -25.53 -4.04 -0.83
C LEU A 417 -24.80 -5.32 -0.41
N SER A 418 -23.54 -5.49 -0.83
CA SER A 418 -22.71 -6.61 -0.38
C SER A 418 -22.40 -6.53 1.12
N PHE A 419 -22.16 -5.34 1.66
CA PHE A 419 -22.02 -5.11 3.10
C PHE A 419 -23.28 -5.54 3.85
N LEU A 420 -24.47 -5.08 3.43
CA LEU A 420 -25.74 -5.45 4.06
C LEU A 420 -26.01 -6.97 4.03
N ARG A 421 -25.64 -7.63 2.93
CA ARG A 421 -25.76 -9.10 2.80
C ARG A 421 -24.90 -9.84 3.84
N LEU A 422 -23.69 -9.35 4.11
CA LEU A 422 -22.73 -9.99 5.02
C LEU A 422 -22.86 -9.52 6.48
N LEU A 423 -23.55 -8.40 6.71
CA LEU A 423 -23.72 -7.78 8.02
C LEU A 423 -24.26 -8.74 9.10
N PRO A 424 -25.29 -9.59 8.86
CA PRO A 424 -25.78 -10.51 9.88
C PRO A 424 -24.69 -11.43 10.43
N ALA A 425 -23.84 -11.97 9.54
CA ALA A 425 -22.72 -12.82 9.94
C ALA A 425 -21.67 -12.03 10.73
N MET A 426 -21.35 -10.80 10.31
CA MET A 426 -20.43 -9.92 11.06
C MET A 426 -20.94 -9.60 12.47
N LEU A 427 -22.26 -9.44 12.65
CA LEU A 427 -22.87 -9.20 13.95
C LEU A 427 -22.88 -10.45 14.86
N VAL A 428 -22.96 -11.65 14.28
CA VAL A 428 -22.79 -12.90 15.03
C VAL A 428 -21.36 -12.99 15.57
N ASP A 429 -20.36 -12.77 14.72
CA ASP A 429 -18.95 -12.82 15.16
C ASP A 429 -18.63 -11.72 16.15
N ARG A 430 -19.17 -10.52 15.95
CA ARG A 430 -19.09 -9.45 16.94
C ARG A 430 -19.58 -9.93 18.30
N ARG A 431 -20.75 -10.56 18.38
CA ARG A 431 -21.28 -11.05 19.67
C ARG A 431 -20.36 -12.10 20.29
N ALA A 432 -19.80 -13.00 19.50
CA ALA A 432 -18.85 -14.00 19.98
C ALA A 432 -17.57 -13.34 20.52
N LEU A 433 -17.00 -12.41 19.76
CA LEU A 433 -15.79 -11.67 20.13
C LEU A 433 -15.99 -10.82 21.39
N ARG A 434 -17.12 -10.10 21.49
CA ARG A 434 -17.45 -9.26 22.64
C ARG A 434 -17.59 -10.06 23.95
N ARG A 435 -17.90 -11.35 23.88
CA ARG A 435 -17.95 -12.25 25.06
C ARG A 435 -16.57 -12.65 25.57
N ARG A 436 -15.57 -12.69 24.69
CA ARG A 436 -14.18 -13.09 25.00
C ARG A 436 -13.27 -11.88 25.24
N ARG A 437 -13.70 -10.69 24.80
CA ARG A 437 -12.96 -9.43 24.90
C ARG A 437 -12.43 -9.17 26.31
N THR A 438 -11.15 -8.89 26.41
CA THR A 438 -10.46 -8.46 27.64
C THR A 438 -10.19 -6.96 27.66
N VAL A 439 -10.10 -6.30 26.49
CA VAL A 439 -9.81 -4.85 26.38
C VAL A 439 -11.04 -4.07 25.93
N GLY A 440 -11.41 -3.02 26.66
CA GLY A 440 -12.60 -2.21 26.38
C GLY A 440 -12.46 -1.29 25.16
N ASP A 441 -13.59 -0.96 24.52
CA ASP A 441 -13.63 0.01 23.40
C ASP A 441 -13.04 1.37 23.78
N ALA A 442 -13.27 1.83 25.02
CA ALA A 442 -12.74 3.09 25.50
C ALA A 442 -11.21 3.06 25.64
N ASP A 443 -10.64 1.90 26.00
CA ASP A 443 -9.20 1.73 26.16
C ASP A 443 -8.53 1.71 24.79
N LEU A 444 -9.10 0.95 23.84
CA LEU A 444 -8.65 0.94 22.45
C LEU A 444 -8.73 2.32 21.80
N ALA A 445 -9.82 3.05 22.03
CA ALA A 445 -9.99 4.41 21.52
C ALA A 445 -8.97 5.37 22.13
N ARG A 446 -8.71 5.31 23.45
CA ARG A 446 -7.68 6.15 24.09
C ARG A 446 -6.27 5.85 23.59
N ARG A 447 -6.00 4.60 23.23
CA ARG A 447 -4.66 4.17 22.80
C ARG A 447 -4.39 4.50 21.32
N TRP A 448 -5.41 4.47 20.47
CA TRP A 448 -5.20 4.52 19.01
C TRP A 448 -6.03 5.58 18.27
N MET A 449 -7.14 6.04 18.85
CA MET A 449 -8.06 6.98 18.20
C MET A 449 -7.97 8.38 18.81
N THR A 450 -6.77 8.82 19.23
CA THR A 450 -6.54 10.18 19.75
C THR A 450 -5.92 11.09 18.69
N ARG A 451 -6.33 12.35 18.65
CA ARG A 451 -5.72 13.37 17.75
C ARG A 451 -4.20 13.52 17.94
N GLU A 452 -3.68 13.26 19.13
CA GLU A 452 -2.26 13.43 19.44
C GLU A 452 -1.38 12.27 18.94
N ALA A 453 -1.96 11.08 18.70
CA ALA A 453 -1.22 9.93 18.17
C ALA A 453 -0.76 10.12 16.71
N TRP A 454 -1.21 11.20 16.06
CA TRP A 454 -0.92 11.50 14.66
C TRP A 454 -0.06 12.75 14.55
N SER A 455 1.08 12.65 13.87
CA SER A 455 1.75 13.82 13.30
C SER A 455 0.85 14.46 12.24
N ALA A 456 1.05 15.76 11.96
CA ALA A 456 0.30 16.45 10.91
C ALA A 456 0.53 15.82 9.52
N HIS A 457 1.70 15.21 9.30
CA HIS A 457 2.07 14.51 8.07
C HIS A 457 1.34 13.17 7.91
N GLU A 458 1.21 12.37 8.96
CA GLU A 458 0.42 11.13 8.90
C GLU A 458 -1.07 11.41 8.68
N ARG A 459 -1.59 12.55 9.17
CA ARG A 459 -2.96 12.98 8.86
C ARG A 459 -3.17 13.35 7.40
N SER A 460 -2.25 14.07 6.76
CA SER A 460 -2.41 14.42 5.34
C SER A 460 -2.36 13.19 4.46
N VAL A 461 -1.44 12.26 4.74
CA VAL A 461 -1.30 11.02 3.98
C VAL A 461 -2.45 10.04 4.22
N ALA A 462 -2.98 9.94 5.45
CA ALA A 462 -4.14 9.10 5.74
C ALA A 462 -5.45 9.69 5.20
N VAL A 463 -5.55 11.01 5.06
CA VAL A 463 -6.66 11.67 4.35
C VAL A 463 -6.54 11.41 2.85
N ASP A 464 -5.35 11.51 2.24
CA ASP A 464 -5.13 11.24 0.82
C ASP A 464 -5.21 9.74 0.44
N ALA A 465 -4.91 8.83 1.37
CA ALA A 465 -5.06 7.38 1.20
C ALA A 465 -6.46 6.86 1.60
N GLY A 466 -7.22 7.64 2.37
CA GLY A 466 -8.54 7.33 2.90
C GLY A 466 -9.70 8.05 2.18
N THR A 467 -9.43 9.12 1.44
CA THR A 467 -10.26 9.54 0.33
C THR A 467 -9.77 8.78 -0.90
N VAL A 468 -10.60 7.88 -1.39
CA VAL A 468 -10.52 7.34 -2.76
C VAL A 468 -10.59 8.45 -3.84
N ASP A 469 -10.58 9.74 -3.45
CA ASP A 469 -10.69 10.87 -4.34
C ASP A 469 -9.34 11.64 -4.54
N ASP A 470 -8.27 11.44 -3.75
CA ASP A 470 -7.10 12.36 -3.78
C ASP A 470 -5.70 11.79 -4.09
N VAL A 471 -5.57 10.54 -4.56
CA VAL A 471 -4.51 10.23 -5.56
C VAL A 471 -5.00 10.71 -6.94
N VAL A 472 -5.15 12.04 -6.97
CA VAL A 472 -5.43 13.04 -8.01
C VAL A 472 -6.60 12.79 -8.98
N PHE A 473 -7.76 13.38 -8.69
CA PHE A 473 -8.30 14.50 -9.48
C PHE A 473 -9.08 15.50 -8.58
N PRO A 474 -8.92 16.82 -8.77
CA PRO A 474 -8.98 17.86 -7.74
C PRO A 474 -10.37 18.10 -7.09
N PRO A 475 -10.43 18.65 -5.86
CA PRO A 475 -11.67 19.14 -5.26
C PRO A 475 -12.17 20.42 -5.97
N TRP A 476 -13.35 20.32 -6.58
CA TRP A 476 -14.19 21.46 -6.91
C TRP A 476 -14.83 22.02 -5.63
N SER A 477 -14.14 22.93 -4.95
CA SER A 477 -14.80 23.91 -4.06
C SER A 477 -13.85 25.05 -3.71
N ASP A 478 -13.73 26.03 -4.63
CA ASP A 478 -13.47 27.44 -4.29
C ASP A 478 -13.88 28.37 -5.45
N MET A 479 -15.13 28.20 -5.90
CA MET A 479 -15.87 29.21 -6.67
C MET A 479 -17.14 29.57 -5.89
N ALA A 480 -16.96 30.26 -4.76
CA ALA A 480 -17.98 31.11 -4.14
C ALA A 480 -17.34 32.02 -3.08
N GLY A 481 -16.97 33.25 -3.48
CA GLY A 481 -16.53 34.28 -2.54
C GLY A 481 -16.06 35.57 -3.22
N SER A 482 -17.02 36.44 -3.54
CA SER A 482 -16.92 37.85 -4.00
C SER A 482 -16.16 38.15 -5.29
#